data_AF-A0A8H7RNT0-F1
#
_entry.id   AF-A0A8H7RNT0-F1
#
_cell.length_a   1.000
_cell.length_b   1.000
_cell.length_c   1.000
_cell.angle_alpha   90.00
_cell.angle_beta   90.00
_cell.angle_gamma   90.00
#
_symmetry.space_group_name_H-M   'P 1'
#
loop_
_entity.id
_entity.type
_entity.pdbx_description
1 polymer ?
#
loop_
_entity_poly.entity_id
_entity_poly.type
_entity_poly.pdbx_seq_one_letter_code
_entity_poly.pdbx_strand_id
1 'polypeptide(L)'
;MSKKCFNLDSFYQLLKGRVSHNIDYTKWLLDCMTHATLPIHPKFSLVIKEFVLSTFMTSTCQKIPNDIVQSYFQDLGNITTTQILMLLYVLQFNDYVIAFRTEPKLMALASSSTIALEQTVEYPIDDCISIRFILNHVEANQNTYKNIYPDLLSLSANLYPELFDITSFLLQEGKESESEALWDIQTINKDWIQNLPAVELKHLLNQWETNPSLVVHVLSHLETLSTFNIEEHAKYMISILIPPCLNKQLDVRVVDAFISTWESFNRIIPHTLWKITVNSLTPQEYSLMDLIQNPHIVFKCDARLFRSEQLLPIWLHVLSCLRTTSKHRIWKRYHTVYPRIDQHTINSRNVLALTNAQDTVMLQLLLELCLEKPEDKDNKEALDQSRKLICNFIHSIFIDGDREMLLAKILHFQTYSTDLIPVVVDLIPSIYIVLSFIPELTRQPQLDKQVFGILIACYLCEKYPLENYLVTAEKHVLPRLLRIAFPVTREGQVSNACVPSEYLVKAIPGFVNLARAFPHFGPTILRAFDDIAKGLPEPKQFIGQEGTSKIILVLQLHKVLKDTTELVQKEVARMDKVNKVTL
;
A
#
# COMPACT_ATOMS: atom_id res chain seq x y z
N MET A 1 13.29 -47.56 37.21
CA MET A 1 13.13 -47.34 35.76
C MET A 1 13.22 -45.86 35.50
N SER A 2 14.38 -45.40 35.02
CA SER A 2 14.67 -43.98 34.80
C SER A 2 13.77 -43.41 33.71
N LYS A 3 13.20 -42.23 33.97
CA LYS A 3 12.55 -41.39 32.95
C LYS A 3 13.53 -41.25 31.78
N LYS A 4 13.19 -41.81 30.62
CA LYS A 4 13.93 -41.56 29.37
C LYS A 4 13.80 -40.06 29.09
N CYS A 5 14.76 -39.28 29.55
CA CYS A 5 14.89 -37.89 29.15
C CYS A 5 15.30 -37.95 27.68
N PHE A 6 14.38 -37.64 26.80
CA PHE A 6 14.61 -37.71 25.38
C PHE A 6 15.65 -36.67 24.95
N ASN A 7 16.80 -37.13 24.45
CA ASN A 7 17.90 -36.24 24.05
C ASN A 7 17.63 -35.63 22.66
N LEU A 8 17.67 -34.31 22.57
CA LEU A 8 17.50 -33.52 21.34
C LEU A 8 18.53 -33.90 20.25
N ASP A 9 19.74 -34.30 20.66
CA ASP A 9 20.81 -34.71 19.74
C ASP A 9 20.52 -36.04 19.07
N SER A 10 20.04 -37.00 19.84
CA SER A 10 19.62 -38.30 19.33
C SER A 10 18.43 -38.14 18.39
N PHE A 11 17.47 -37.26 18.74
CA PHE A 11 16.32 -36.98 17.90
C PHE A 11 16.73 -36.36 16.56
N TYR A 12 17.61 -35.35 16.57
CA TYR A 12 18.14 -34.74 15.35
C TYR A 12 18.82 -35.75 14.43
N GLN A 13 19.68 -36.64 14.97
CA GLN A 13 20.36 -37.65 14.17
C GLN A 13 19.41 -38.69 13.58
N LEU A 14 18.35 -39.06 14.32
CA LEU A 14 17.33 -39.98 13.82
C LEU A 14 16.52 -39.37 12.66
N LEU A 15 16.13 -38.09 12.78
CA LEU A 15 15.45 -37.36 11.71
C LEU A 15 16.34 -37.25 10.46
N LYS A 16 17.60 -36.82 10.65
CA LYS A 16 18.57 -36.69 9.55
C LYS A 16 18.87 -38.02 8.87
N GLY A 17 18.99 -39.09 9.65
CA GLY A 17 19.21 -40.44 9.16
C GLY A 17 17.98 -41.09 8.52
N ARG A 18 16.79 -40.45 8.63
CA ARG A 18 15.49 -40.94 8.14
C ARG A 18 15.21 -42.39 8.56
N VAL A 19 15.69 -42.75 9.75
CA VAL A 19 15.61 -44.13 10.25
C VAL A 19 14.20 -44.34 10.78
N SER A 20 13.43 -45.23 10.17
CA SER A 20 12.06 -45.56 10.57
C SER A 20 12.08 -46.55 11.75
N HIS A 21 11.88 -46.05 12.96
CA HIS A 21 11.52 -46.88 14.11
C HIS A 21 10.03 -46.72 14.43
N ASN A 22 9.40 -47.68 15.14
CA ASN A 22 8.02 -47.59 15.66
C ASN A 22 7.89 -46.52 16.77
N ILE A 23 8.39 -45.31 16.51
CA ILE A 23 8.41 -44.19 17.43
C ILE A 23 7.52 -43.10 16.82
N ASP A 24 6.63 -42.56 17.63
CA ASP A 24 5.84 -41.40 17.27
C ASP A 24 6.72 -40.14 17.38
N TYR A 25 7.30 -39.73 16.25
CA TYR A 25 8.16 -38.53 16.17
C TYR A 25 7.40 -37.25 16.52
N THR A 26 6.08 -37.21 16.30
CA THR A 26 5.23 -36.06 16.64
C THR A 26 5.13 -35.87 18.14
N LYS A 27 4.79 -36.94 18.85
CA LYS A 27 4.71 -36.91 20.32
C LYS A 27 6.07 -36.60 20.94
N TRP A 28 7.14 -37.13 20.37
CA TRP A 28 8.49 -36.83 20.83
C TRP A 28 8.84 -35.34 20.67
N LEU A 29 8.59 -34.73 19.50
CA LEU A 29 8.82 -33.29 19.32
C LEU A 29 8.02 -32.46 20.33
N LEU A 30 6.74 -32.77 20.53
CA LEU A 30 5.89 -32.09 21.52
C LEU A 30 6.47 -32.21 22.94
N ASP A 31 6.85 -33.41 23.38
CA ASP A 31 7.47 -33.63 24.69
C ASP A 31 8.78 -32.83 24.83
N CYS A 32 9.59 -32.73 23.77
CA CYS A 32 10.80 -31.90 23.79
C CYS A 32 10.48 -30.40 23.91
N MET A 33 9.41 -29.91 23.27
CA MET A 33 9.00 -28.51 23.32
C MET A 33 8.35 -28.13 24.67
N THR A 34 7.63 -29.06 25.32
CA THR A 34 7.03 -28.81 26.64
C THR A 34 8.06 -28.78 27.76
N HIS A 35 9.17 -29.52 27.61
CA HIS A 35 10.25 -29.58 28.58
C HIS A 35 11.44 -28.65 28.22
N ALA A 36 11.25 -27.76 27.25
CA ALA A 36 12.29 -26.81 26.85
C ALA A 36 12.65 -25.86 27.99
N THR A 37 13.92 -25.79 28.35
CA THR A 37 14.45 -24.88 29.37
C THR A 37 14.96 -23.59 28.74
N LEU A 38 14.90 -22.50 29.50
CA LEU A 38 15.49 -21.21 29.13
C LEU A 38 16.96 -21.16 29.64
N PRO A 39 17.92 -20.65 28.85
CA PRO A 39 17.82 -20.16 27.46
C PRO A 39 17.60 -21.28 26.45
N ILE A 40 16.92 -20.98 25.34
CA ILE A 40 16.56 -22.00 24.34
C ILE A 40 17.82 -22.61 23.69
N HIS A 41 17.87 -23.94 23.70
CA HIS A 41 18.93 -24.70 23.07
C HIS A 41 18.97 -24.48 21.54
N PRO A 42 20.14 -24.17 20.94
CA PRO A 42 20.23 -23.78 19.53
C PRO A 42 19.79 -24.86 18.54
N LYS A 43 19.87 -26.14 18.93
CA LYS A 43 19.44 -27.26 18.07
C LYS A 43 17.92 -27.36 17.88
N PHE A 44 17.09 -26.62 18.63
CA PHE A 44 15.64 -26.64 18.41
C PHE A 44 15.28 -26.17 16.99
N SER A 45 15.91 -25.11 16.48
CA SER A 45 15.69 -24.65 15.10
C SER A 45 16.04 -25.73 14.08
N LEU A 46 17.19 -26.40 14.25
CA LEU A 46 17.64 -27.48 13.36
C LEU A 46 16.72 -28.71 13.41
N VAL A 47 16.28 -29.10 14.60
CA VAL A 47 15.36 -30.23 14.80
C VAL A 47 14.01 -29.94 14.18
N ILE A 48 13.45 -28.75 14.38
CA ILE A 48 12.17 -28.35 13.79
C ILE A 48 12.28 -28.35 12.26
N LYS A 49 13.36 -27.78 11.70
CA LYS A 49 13.63 -27.82 10.25
C LYS A 49 13.67 -29.24 9.71
N GLU A 50 14.49 -30.13 10.29
CA GLU A 50 14.59 -31.53 9.83
C GLU A 50 13.31 -32.33 10.05
N PHE A 51 12.55 -32.04 11.11
CA PHE A 51 11.24 -32.66 11.33
C PHE A 51 10.26 -32.26 10.23
N VAL A 52 10.15 -30.96 9.93
CA VAL A 52 9.34 -30.46 8.81
C VAL A 52 9.79 -31.14 7.51
N LEU A 53 11.09 -31.11 7.16
CA LEU A 53 11.60 -31.80 5.97
C LEU A 53 11.16 -33.28 5.90
N SER A 54 11.23 -33.98 7.03
CA SER A 54 10.85 -35.39 7.12
C SER A 54 9.36 -35.61 6.85
N THR A 55 8.48 -34.71 7.30
CA THR A 55 7.02 -34.80 7.00
C THR A 55 6.69 -34.74 5.50
N PHE A 56 7.56 -34.13 4.68
CA PHE A 56 7.41 -34.06 3.22
C PHE A 56 8.23 -35.10 2.46
N MET A 57 8.94 -36.00 3.15
CA MET A 57 9.85 -36.97 2.52
C MET A 57 9.56 -38.41 2.94
N THR A 58 8.98 -38.64 4.13
CA THR A 58 8.70 -39.98 4.66
C THR A 58 7.28 -40.08 5.19
N SER A 59 6.63 -41.23 4.99
CA SER A 59 5.27 -41.49 5.52
C SER A 59 5.24 -41.76 7.03
N THR A 60 6.41 -41.93 7.65
CA THR A 60 6.57 -42.21 9.08
C THR A 60 6.44 -40.97 9.96
N CYS A 61 6.71 -39.79 9.40
CA CYS A 61 6.60 -38.52 10.12
C CYS A 61 5.30 -37.82 9.71
N GLN A 62 4.38 -37.63 10.66
CA GLN A 62 3.10 -37.00 10.40
C GLN A 62 3.12 -35.52 10.81
N LYS A 63 2.34 -34.72 10.07
CA LYS A 63 2.04 -33.33 10.41
C LYS A 63 1.35 -33.28 11.79
N ILE A 64 1.67 -32.29 12.62
CA ILE A 64 0.95 -32.07 13.88
C ILE A 64 -0.52 -31.70 13.57
N PRO A 65 -1.52 -32.36 14.17
CA PRO A 65 -2.92 -32.00 13.95
C PRO A 65 -3.21 -30.52 14.26
N ASN A 66 -4.01 -29.87 13.41
CA ASN A 66 -4.35 -28.45 13.55
C ASN A 66 -5.00 -28.14 14.91
N ASP A 67 -5.86 -29.03 15.42
CA ASP A 67 -6.56 -28.85 16.70
C ASP A 67 -5.59 -28.72 17.88
N ILE A 68 -4.49 -29.49 17.84
CA ILE A 68 -3.42 -29.42 18.85
C ILE A 68 -2.71 -28.08 18.76
N VAL A 69 -2.36 -27.64 17.55
CA VAL A 69 -1.72 -26.33 17.33
C VAL A 69 -2.60 -25.20 17.86
N GLN A 70 -3.89 -25.19 17.51
CA GLN A 70 -4.83 -24.17 17.96
C GLN A 70 -4.97 -24.13 19.49
N SER A 71 -4.98 -25.29 20.17
CA SER A 71 -5.08 -25.35 21.62
C SER A 71 -3.96 -24.60 22.36
N TYR A 72 -2.75 -24.53 21.78
CA TYR A 72 -1.64 -23.78 22.37
C TYR A 72 -1.81 -22.26 22.25
N PHE A 73 -2.65 -21.75 21.34
CA PHE A 73 -2.81 -20.31 21.10
C PHE A 73 -4.15 -19.74 21.62
N GLN A 74 -4.95 -20.54 22.33
CA GLN A 74 -6.22 -20.06 22.92
C GLN A 74 -6.02 -19.12 24.12
N ASP A 75 -4.94 -19.30 24.90
CA ASP A 75 -4.59 -18.41 26.02
C ASP A 75 -3.30 -17.64 25.69
N LEU A 76 -3.48 -16.38 25.31
CA LEU A 76 -2.39 -15.44 25.03
C LEU A 76 -1.99 -14.61 26.26
N GLY A 77 -2.57 -14.86 27.44
CA GLY A 77 -2.31 -14.07 28.65
C GLY A 77 -0.85 -14.17 29.12
N ASN A 78 -0.23 -15.34 28.99
CA ASN A 78 1.17 -15.58 29.32
C ASN A 78 1.87 -16.38 28.21
N ILE A 79 2.78 -15.73 27.48
CA ILE A 79 3.56 -16.39 26.42
C ILE A 79 4.52 -17.42 27.04
N THR A 80 4.35 -18.68 26.67
CA THR A 80 5.19 -19.80 27.09
C THR A 80 6.26 -20.13 26.04
N THR A 81 7.36 -20.73 26.49
CA THR A 81 8.42 -21.22 25.60
C THR A 81 7.90 -22.22 24.56
N THR A 82 6.94 -23.07 24.94
CA THR A 82 6.30 -24.04 24.06
C THR A 82 5.49 -23.35 22.95
N GLN A 83 4.77 -22.28 23.24
CA GLN A 83 4.05 -21.48 22.23
C GLN A 83 5.00 -20.86 21.21
N ILE A 84 6.15 -20.34 21.65
CA ILE A 84 7.16 -19.76 20.75
C ILE A 84 7.74 -20.83 19.81
N LEU A 85 8.12 -21.99 20.36
CA LEU A 85 8.61 -23.11 19.55
C LEU A 85 7.52 -23.65 18.61
N MET A 86 6.26 -23.65 19.03
CA MET A 86 5.13 -24.08 18.22
C MET A 86 4.90 -23.12 17.05
N LEU A 87 4.99 -21.82 17.31
CA LEU A 87 4.94 -20.81 16.25
C LEU A 87 6.09 -21.01 15.26
N LEU A 88 7.32 -21.24 15.74
CA LEU A 88 8.48 -21.53 14.88
C LEU A 88 8.22 -22.76 13.99
N TYR A 89 7.66 -23.83 14.54
CA TYR A 89 7.29 -25.02 13.76
C TYR A 89 6.24 -24.71 12.70
N VAL A 90 5.16 -24.00 13.06
CA VAL A 90 4.07 -23.64 12.16
C VAL A 90 4.57 -22.76 11.00
N LEU A 91 5.38 -21.74 11.30
CA LEU A 91 5.97 -20.87 10.28
C LEU A 91 6.94 -21.64 9.39
N GLN A 92 7.82 -22.47 9.97
CA GLN A 92 8.75 -23.29 9.20
C GLN A 92 8.03 -24.28 8.28
N PHE A 93 6.92 -24.85 8.74
CA PHE A 93 6.08 -25.74 7.94
C PHE A 93 5.44 -24.99 6.78
N ASN A 94 4.80 -23.84 7.04
CA ASN A 94 4.12 -23.06 6.00
C ASN A 94 5.09 -22.49 4.95
N ASP A 95 6.28 -22.08 5.37
CA ASP A 95 7.37 -21.67 4.47
C ASP A 95 7.81 -22.85 3.58
N TYR A 96 8.00 -24.02 4.19
CA TYR A 96 8.40 -25.22 3.45
C TYR A 96 7.32 -25.71 2.48
N VAL A 97 6.03 -25.52 2.78
CA VAL A 97 4.93 -25.80 1.85
C VAL A 97 5.07 -24.99 0.55
N ILE A 98 5.51 -23.73 0.64
CA ILE A 98 5.78 -22.89 -0.53
C ILE A 98 7.05 -23.38 -1.22
N ALA A 99 8.16 -23.53 -0.49
CA ALA A 99 9.45 -23.96 -1.04
C ALA A 99 9.36 -25.31 -1.76
N PHE A 100 8.64 -26.27 -1.20
CA PHE A 100 8.41 -27.60 -1.78
C PHE A 100 7.70 -27.55 -3.15
N ARG A 101 6.97 -26.47 -3.43
CA ARG A 101 6.21 -26.26 -4.67
C ARG A 101 6.86 -25.26 -5.63
N THR A 102 7.91 -24.57 -5.22
CA THR A 102 8.61 -23.58 -6.05
C THR A 102 10.05 -23.99 -6.36
N GLU A 103 10.71 -24.73 -5.47
CA GLU A 103 12.10 -25.14 -5.65
C GLU A 103 12.22 -26.39 -6.55
N PRO A 104 12.96 -26.31 -7.68
CA PRO A 104 13.09 -27.42 -8.63
C PRO A 104 13.63 -28.71 -8.01
N LYS A 105 14.55 -28.59 -7.05
CA LYS A 105 15.17 -29.73 -6.36
C LYS A 105 14.17 -30.50 -5.50
N LEU A 106 13.31 -29.77 -4.77
CA LEU A 106 12.30 -30.35 -3.89
C LEU A 106 11.12 -30.89 -4.70
N MET A 107 10.73 -30.20 -5.77
CA MET A 107 9.69 -30.68 -6.69
C MET A 107 10.06 -32.02 -7.34
N ALA A 108 11.33 -32.23 -7.72
CA ALA A 108 11.80 -33.51 -8.25
C ALA A 108 11.79 -34.64 -7.21
N LEU A 109 11.95 -34.33 -5.92
CA LEU A 109 11.81 -35.30 -4.83
C LEU A 109 10.33 -35.60 -4.53
N ALA A 110 9.44 -34.64 -4.73
CA ALA A 110 8.00 -34.79 -4.55
C ALA A 110 7.34 -35.73 -5.58
N SER A 111 7.84 -35.78 -6.81
CA SER A 111 7.29 -36.64 -7.88
C SER A 111 7.62 -38.13 -7.68
N SER A 112 8.61 -38.45 -6.85
CA SER A 112 9.03 -39.82 -6.52
C SER A 112 8.42 -40.36 -5.23
N SER A 113 7.74 -39.53 -4.44
CA SER A 113 7.20 -39.88 -3.13
C SER A 113 5.66 -39.99 -3.17
N THR A 114 5.13 -41.09 -2.62
CA THR A 114 3.69 -41.37 -2.48
C THR A 114 3.05 -40.62 -1.30
N ILE A 115 3.42 -39.36 -1.11
CA ILE A 115 2.99 -38.57 0.04
C ILE A 115 1.60 -37.97 -0.24
N ALA A 116 0.68 -38.19 0.70
CA ALA A 116 -0.69 -37.72 0.58
C ALA A 116 -0.73 -36.20 0.44
N LEU A 117 -1.48 -35.70 -0.55
CA LEU A 117 -1.71 -34.26 -0.76
C LEU A 117 -2.18 -33.54 0.51
N GLU A 118 -2.91 -34.25 1.38
CA GLU A 118 -3.41 -33.77 2.68
C GLU A 118 -2.29 -33.38 3.66
N GLN A 119 -1.14 -34.06 3.63
CA GLN A 119 0.01 -33.73 4.48
C GLN A 119 0.74 -32.45 4.02
N THR A 120 0.44 -31.95 2.82
CA THR A 120 1.06 -30.75 2.23
C THR A 120 0.17 -29.51 2.31
N VAL A 121 -0.92 -29.58 3.07
CA VAL A 121 -1.82 -28.45 3.29
C VAL A 121 -1.24 -27.55 4.37
N GLU A 122 -1.22 -26.25 4.11
CA GLU A 122 -0.75 -25.23 5.05
C GLU A 122 -1.53 -25.25 6.37
N TYR A 123 -0.92 -24.81 7.47
CA TYR A 123 -1.69 -24.50 8.68
C TYR A 123 -2.53 -23.23 8.46
N PRO A 124 -3.84 -23.25 8.77
CA PRO A 124 -4.63 -22.04 8.85
C PRO A 124 -4.13 -21.26 10.07
N ILE A 125 -3.36 -20.21 9.79
CA ILE A 125 -3.03 -19.21 10.79
C ILE A 125 -4.17 -18.19 10.70
N ASP A 126 -5.26 -18.51 11.40
CA ASP A 126 -6.41 -17.61 11.54
C ASP A 126 -6.03 -16.40 12.42
N ASP A 127 -6.98 -15.47 12.62
CA ASP A 127 -6.88 -14.32 13.55
C ASP A 127 -6.41 -14.72 14.97
N CYS A 128 -6.43 -16.01 15.33
CA CYS A 128 -6.07 -16.53 16.64
C CYS A 128 -4.57 -16.48 16.98
N ILE A 129 -3.67 -16.45 15.99
CA ILE A 129 -2.21 -16.44 16.29
C ILE A 129 -1.65 -15.03 16.11
N SER A 130 -1.46 -14.33 17.23
CA SER A 130 -0.83 -13.01 17.27
C SER A 130 0.69 -13.11 17.09
N ILE A 131 1.14 -13.34 15.85
CA ILE A 131 2.57 -13.48 15.50
C ILE A 131 3.40 -12.30 16.00
N ARG A 132 2.93 -11.07 15.77
CA ARG A 132 3.64 -9.84 16.17
C ARG A 132 3.76 -9.73 17.69
N PHE A 133 2.72 -10.08 18.42
CA PHE A 133 2.75 -10.11 19.88
C PHE A 133 3.82 -11.08 20.42
N ILE A 134 3.90 -12.29 19.86
CA ILE A 134 4.93 -13.27 20.22
C ILE A 134 6.33 -12.77 19.84
N LEU A 135 6.49 -12.16 18.66
CA LEU A 135 7.75 -11.55 18.24
C LEU A 135 8.21 -10.46 19.20
N ASN A 136 7.33 -9.55 19.61
CA ASN A 136 7.64 -8.49 20.56
C ASN A 136 8.12 -9.06 21.90
N HIS A 137 7.52 -10.17 22.38
CA HIS A 137 7.96 -10.84 23.60
C HIS A 137 9.36 -11.48 23.46
N VAL A 138 9.63 -12.10 22.31
CA VAL A 138 10.94 -12.68 22.01
C VAL A 138 12.01 -11.59 21.90
N GLU A 139 11.68 -10.46 21.27
CA GLU A 139 12.53 -9.29 21.13
C GLU A 139 12.80 -8.59 22.46
N ALA A 140 11.82 -8.50 23.37
CA ALA A 140 12.06 -7.99 24.72
C ALA A 140 12.98 -8.90 25.56
N ASN A 141 13.04 -10.21 25.22
CA ASN A 141 13.81 -11.22 25.96
C ASN A 141 14.98 -11.79 25.12
N GLN A 142 15.72 -10.92 24.39
CA GLN A 142 16.75 -11.36 23.43
C GLN A 142 17.78 -12.33 24.01
N ASN A 143 18.21 -12.13 25.27
CA ASN A 143 19.22 -12.98 25.91
C ASN A 143 18.79 -14.46 26.00
N THR A 144 17.48 -14.69 26.14
CA THR A 144 16.90 -16.01 26.36
C THR A 144 16.60 -16.74 25.05
N TYR A 145 16.24 -15.98 24.02
CA TYR A 145 15.75 -16.51 22.73
C TYR A 145 16.69 -16.22 21.55
N LYS A 146 17.90 -15.71 21.80
CA LYS A 146 18.90 -15.32 20.80
C LYS A 146 19.09 -16.31 19.66
N ASN A 147 19.04 -17.61 19.96
CA ASN A 147 19.31 -18.67 18.99
C ASN A 147 18.15 -18.95 18.02
N ILE A 148 16.92 -18.60 18.39
CA ILE A 148 15.73 -18.84 17.55
C ILE A 148 15.16 -17.56 16.93
N TYR A 149 15.48 -16.39 17.51
CA TYR A 149 14.97 -15.11 17.06
C TYR A 149 15.23 -14.82 15.56
N PRO A 150 16.45 -15.04 15.02
CA PRO A 150 16.71 -14.76 13.60
C PRO A 150 15.85 -15.61 12.66
N ASP A 151 15.64 -16.89 12.99
CA ASP A 151 14.79 -17.79 12.20
C ASP A 151 13.32 -17.37 12.30
N LEU A 152 12.85 -17.03 13.51
CA LEU A 152 11.47 -16.59 13.72
C LEU A 152 11.17 -15.28 12.98
N LEU A 153 12.10 -14.32 13.04
CA LEU A 153 11.99 -13.03 12.36
C LEU A 153 11.97 -13.19 10.84
N SER A 154 12.92 -13.95 10.29
CA SER A 154 13.02 -14.17 8.83
C SER A 154 11.82 -14.92 8.27
N LEU A 155 11.34 -15.97 8.95
CA LEU A 155 10.14 -16.70 8.54
C LEU A 155 8.89 -15.81 8.63
N SER A 156 8.76 -15.01 9.68
CA SER A 156 7.63 -14.09 9.85
C SER A 156 7.64 -13.02 8.75
N ALA A 157 8.80 -12.43 8.44
CA ALA A 157 8.93 -11.43 7.38
C ALA A 157 8.65 -12.01 5.98
N ASN A 158 9.02 -13.28 5.74
CA ASN A 158 8.73 -13.94 4.47
C ASN A 158 7.24 -14.27 4.30
N LEU A 159 6.58 -14.76 5.35
CA LEU A 159 5.19 -15.23 5.28
C LEU A 159 4.13 -14.15 5.56
N TYR A 160 4.52 -13.09 6.26
CA TYR A 160 3.66 -12.01 6.74
C TYR A 160 4.38 -10.65 6.64
N PRO A 161 4.77 -10.21 5.43
CA PRO A 161 5.48 -8.94 5.23
C PRO A 161 4.69 -7.73 5.75
N GLU A 162 3.35 -7.81 5.79
CA GLU A 162 2.46 -6.77 6.30
C GLU A 162 2.68 -6.42 7.78
N LEU A 163 3.28 -7.32 8.57
CA LEU A 163 3.59 -7.09 9.99
C LEU A 163 4.86 -6.26 10.20
N PHE A 164 5.62 -6.03 9.13
CA PHE A 164 6.94 -5.38 9.15
C PHE A 164 6.92 -4.02 8.46
N ASP A 165 5.84 -3.27 8.63
CA ASP A 165 5.72 -1.92 8.10
C ASP A 165 6.75 -0.97 8.74
N ILE A 166 7.53 -0.29 7.89
CA ILE A 166 8.63 0.59 8.28
C ILE A 166 8.13 1.78 9.10
N THR A 167 6.98 2.35 8.72
CA THR A 167 6.40 3.51 9.41
C THR A 167 6.10 3.15 10.87
N SER A 168 5.53 1.97 11.11
CA SER A 168 5.25 1.47 12.46
C SER A 168 6.52 1.31 13.31
N PHE A 169 7.63 0.85 12.71
CA PHE A 169 8.91 0.72 13.43
C PHE A 169 9.55 2.08 13.75
N LEU A 170 9.53 3.03 12.82
CA LEU A 170 10.09 4.37 13.04
C LEU A 170 9.33 5.13 14.14
N LEU A 171 8.01 4.98 14.18
CA LEU A 171 7.17 5.54 15.25
C LEU A 171 7.55 4.94 16.62
N GLN A 172 7.85 3.63 16.66
CA GLN A 172 8.28 2.96 17.88
C GLN A 172 9.64 3.49 18.39
N GLU A 173 10.65 3.59 17.53
CA GLU A 173 11.98 4.10 17.92
C GLU A 173 11.90 5.54 18.48
N GLY A 174 11.01 6.37 17.89
CA GLY A 174 10.71 7.70 18.40
C GLY A 174 10.15 7.69 19.82
N LYS A 175 9.18 6.81 20.10
CA LYS A 175 8.53 6.69 21.42
C LYS A 175 9.46 6.12 22.50
N GLU A 176 10.28 5.13 22.15
CA GLU A 176 11.25 4.54 23.10
C GLU A 176 12.27 5.58 23.58
N SER A 177 12.67 6.50 22.71
CA SER A 177 13.56 7.62 23.04
C SER A 177 12.93 8.63 24.02
N GLU A 178 11.61 8.83 23.97
CA GLU A 178 10.87 9.75 24.86
C GLU A 178 10.50 9.09 26.21
N SER A 179 10.21 7.79 26.20
CA SER A 179 9.86 7.02 27.40
C SER A 179 11.03 6.93 28.39
N GLU A 180 12.28 6.94 27.93
CA GLU A 180 13.50 7.05 28.75
C GLU A 180 13.71 8.45 29.38
N ALA A 181 12.80 9.42 29.21
CA ALA A 181 12.84 10.70 29.93
C ALA A 181 11.67 10.90 30.90
N LEU A 182 10.59 10.11 30.78
CA LEU A 182 9.32 10.30 31.51
C LEU A 182 9.08 9.30 32.67
N TRP A 183 9.96 8.32 32.83
CA TRP A 183 9.87 7.26 33.84
C TRP A 183 9.89 7.76 35.29
N ASP A 184 10.36 8.99 35.54
CA ASP A 184 10.37 9.58 36.88
C ASP A 184 9.00 10.11 37.36
N ILE A 185 7.99 10.23 36.49
CA ILE A 185 6.69 10.87 36.84
C ILE A 185 5.51 9.87 36.89
N GLN A 186 5.62 8.71 36.24
CA GLN A 186 4.48 7.79 36.02
C GLN A 186 4.31 6.66 37.06
N THR A 187 5.09 6.65 38.13
CA THR A 187 5.08 5.60 39.16
C THR A 187 3.91 5.69 40.14
N ILE A 188 3.07 6.74 40.08
CA ILE A 188 2.11 7.05 41.15
C ILE A 188 0.69 6.48 40.91
N ASN A 189 0.34 5.96 39.72
CA ASN A 189 -1.06 5.59 39.42
C ASN A 189 -1.24 4.23 38.71
N LYS A 190 -0.42 3.23 39.01
CA LYS A 190 -0.43 1.93 38.30
C LYS A 190 -1.46 0.91 38.79
N ASP A 191 -2.10 1.09 39.94
CA ASP A 191 -2.87 0.01 40.58
C ASP A 191 -4.35 -0.09 40.17
N TRP A 192 -5.01 1.01 39.78
CA TRP A 192 -6.47 0.98 39.51
C TRP A 192 -6.87 0.63 38.07
N ILE A 193 -5.94 0.72 37.10
CA ILE A 193 -6.22 0.45 35.67
C ILE A 193 -5.64 -0.91 35.20
N GLN A 194 -4.74 -1.55 35.96
CA GLN A 194 -4.17 -2.87 35.59
C GLN A 194 -5.22 -3.95 35.30
N ASN A 195 -6.42 -3.81 35.88
CA ASN A 195 -7.56 -4.69 35.64
C ASN A 195 -8.82 -3.91 35.25
N LEU A 196 -8.70 -2.89 34.39
CA LEU A 196 -9.85 -2.09 33.95
C LEU A 196 -10.83 -2.95 33.13
N PRO A 197 -12.04 -3.23 33.64
CA PRO A 197 -13.04 -3.98 32.88
C PRO A 197 -13.47 -3.20 31.65
N ALA A 198 -13.75 -3.89 30.55
CA ALA A 198 -14.07 -3.24 29.28
C ALA A 198 -15.33 -2.35 29.36
N VAL A 199 -16.26 -2.65 30.28
CA VAL A 199 -17.46 -1.84 30.56
C VAL A 199 -17.12 -0.50 31.22
N GLU A 200 -16.15 -0.48 32.12
CA GLU A 200 -15.71 0.74 32.80
C GLU A 200 -14.93 1.64 31.83
N LEU A 201 -14.10 1.04 30.97
CA LEU A 201 -13.44 1.75 29.87
C LEU A 201 -14.46 2.47 28.98
N LYS A 202 -15.55 1.80 28.62
CA LYS A 202 -16.63 2.40 27.83
C LYS A 202 -17.19 3.67 28.49
N HIS A 203 -17.41 3.63 29.81
CA HIS A 203 -17.93 4.78 30.55
C HIS A 203 -16.92 5.94 30.59
N LEU A 204 -15.65 5.63 30.86
CA LEU A 204 -14.58 6.64 30.91
C LEU A 204 -14.35 7.31 29.56
N LEU A 205 -14.31 6.53 28.47
CA LEU A 205 -14.13 7.09 27.12
C LEU A 205 -15.31 7.97 26.70
N ASN A 206 -16.54 7.66 27.12
CA ASN A 206 -17.72 8.51 26.84
C ASN A 206 -17.67 9.88 27.51
N GLN A 207 -16.75 10.10 28.46
CA GLN A 207 -16.55 11.42 29.10
C GLN A 207 -15.67 12.35 28.27
N TRP A 208 -15.43 12.06 26.99
CA TRP A 208 -14.60 12.87 26.09
C TRP A 208 -15.08 14.32 25.95
N GLU A 209 -16.39 14.60 26.11
CA GLU A 209 -16.93 15.98 26.14
C GLU A 209 -16.72 16.65 27.51
N THR A 210 -16.97 15.91 28.60
CA THR A 210 -17.03 16.47 29.96
C THR A 210 -15.68 16.57 30.65
N ASN A 211 -14.76 15.64 30.36
CA ASN A 211 -13.45 15.56 31.00
C ASN A 211 -12.37 15.01 30.04
N PRO A 212 -11.90 15.84 29.08
CA PRO A 212 -10.90 15.42 28.09
C PRO A 212 -9.58 14.94 28.71
N SER A 213 -9.15 15.51 29.84
CA SER A 213 -7.88 15.14 30.49
C SER A 213 -7.91 13.75 31.09
N LEU A 214 -9.07 13.31 31.61
CA LEU A 214 -9.24 11.92 32.07
C LEU A 214 -9.14 10.94 30.89
N VAL A 215 -9.75 11.26 29.76
CA VAL A 215 -9.68 10.41 28.56
C VAL A 215 -8.26 10.31 28.04
N VAL A 216 -7.50 11.42 27.99
CA VAL A 216 -6.07 11.39 27.66
C VAL A 216 -5.29 10.51 28.63
N HIS A 217 -5.54 10.61 29.94
CA HIS A 217 -4.86 9.78 30.94
C HIS A 217 -5.17 8.28 30.74
N VAL A 218 -6.43 7.93 30.48
CA VAL A 218 -6.86 6.56 30.19
C VAL A 218 -6.16 6.03 28.93
N LEU A 219 -6.15 6.80 27.84
CA LEU A 219 -5.49 6.42 26.58
C LEU A 219 -3.98 6.25 26.75
N SER A 220 -3.31 7.18 27.45
CA SER A 220 -1.88 7.07 27.75
C SER A 220 -1.55 5.85 28.60
N HIS A 221 -2.48 5.41 29.47
CA HIS A 221 -2.30 4.18 30.23
C HIS A 221 -2.55 2.93 29.38
N LEU A 222 -3.56 2.93 28.51
CA LEU A 222 -3.80 1.81 27.57
C LEU A 222 -2.58 1.53 26.69
N GLU A 223 -1.80 2.55 26.34
CA GLU A 223 -0.54 2.41 25.63
C GLU A 223 0.52 1.61 26.42
N THR A 224 0.48 1.69 27.76
CA THR A 224 1.40 0.96 28.66
C THR A 224 0.92 -0.44 29.06
N LEU A 225 -0.35 -0.79 28.80
CA LEU A 225 -0.91 -2.09 29.16
C LEU A 225 -0.38 -3.17 28.22
N SER A 226 0.26 -4.19 28.77
CA SER A 226 1.07 -5.11 27.97
C SER A 226 0.33 -6.30 27.36
N THR A 227 -0.84 -6.78 27.85
CA THR A 227 -1.32 -8.09 27.37
C THR A 227 -2.82 -8.40 27.51
N PHE A 228 -3.56 -7.89 28.50
CA PHE A 228 -4.90 -8.40 28.84
C PHE A 228 -6.05 -7.62 28.18
N ASN A 229 -6.94 -8.32 27.45
CA ASN A 229 -8.18 -7.81 26.83
C ASN A 229 -8.02 -6.68 25.78
N ILE A 230 -6.85 -6.58 25.14
CA ILE A 230 -6.54 -5.54 24.15
C ILE A 230 -7.58 -5.50 23.02
N GLU A 231 -8.09 -6.64 22.56
CA GLU A 231 -9.11 -6.68 21.50
C GLU A 231 -10.42 -5.99 21.91
N GLU A 232 -10.90 -6.23 23.14
CA GLU A 232 -12.10 -5.58 23.64
C GLU A 232 -11.87 -4.08 23.86
N HIS A 233 -10.72 -3.71 24.42
CA HIS A 233 -10.34 -2.31 24.61
C HIS A 233 -10.24 -1.56 23.28
N ALA A 234 -9.60 -2.16 22.26
CA ALA A 234 -9.51 -1.61 20.91
C ALA A 234 -10.89 -1.42 20.29
N LYS A 235 -11.81 -2.38 20.46
CA LYS A 235 -13.19 -2.29 19.98
C LYS A 235 -13.93 -1.10 20.59
N TYR A 236 -13.88 -0.94 21.92
CA TYR A 236 -14.54 0.19 22.59
C TYR A 236 -13.90 1.53 22.21
N MET A 237 -12.57 1.61 22.19
CA MET A 237 -11.82 2.80 21.79
C MET A 237 -12.22 3.29 20.40
N ILE A 238 -12.16 2.42 19.41
CA ILE A 238 -12.48 2.77 18.01
C ILE A 238 -13.96 3.15 17.88
N SER A 239 -14.88 2.35 18.43
CA SER A 239 -16.32 2.60 18.29
C SER A 239 -16.81 3.89 18.95
N ILE A 240 -16.16 4.34 20.03
CA ILE A 240 -16.53 5.57 20.74
C ILE A 240 -15.86 6.80 20.15
N LEU A 241 -14.57 6.71 19.80
CA LEU A 241 -13.78 7.90 19.45
C LEU A 241 -13.79 8.23 17.96
N ILE A 242 -14.01 7.28 17.05
CA ILE A 242 -14.09 7.57 15.61
C ILE A 242 -15.26 8.52 15.26
N PRO A 243 -16.51 8.28 15.70
CA PRO A 243 -17.62 9.16 15.35
C PRO A 243 -17.44 10.65 15.75
N PRO A 244 -17.03 11.00 16.98
CA PRO A 244 -16.78 12.40 17.35
C PRO A 244 -15.52 12.96 16.68
N CYS A 245 -14.53 12.12 16.36
CA CYS A 245 -13.36 12.53 15.58
C CYS A 245 -13.76 12.96 14.15
N LEU A 246 -14.65 12.20 13.48
CA LEU A 246 -15.19 12.55 12.16
C LEU A 246 -15.96 13.88 12.19
N ASN A 247 -16.61 14.20 13.30
CA ASN A 247 -17.35 15.45 13.50
C ASN A 247 -16.48 16.64 13.93
N LYS A 248 -15.16 16.45 14.10
CA LYS A 248 -14.23 17.45 14.66
C LYS A 248 -14.65 17.97 16.04
N GLN A 249 -15.24 17.11 16.86
CA GLN A 249 -15.74 17.46 18.20
C GLN A 249 -14.72 17.17 19.31
N LEU A 250 -13.69 16.35 19.03
CA LEU A 250 -12.67 15.98 20.00
C LEU A 250 -11.63 17.10 20.20
N ASP A 251 -11.18 17.26 21.45
CA ASP A 251 -9.98 18.02 21.81
C ASP A 251 -8.76 17.42 21.10
N VAL A 252 -7.88 18.27 20.57
CA VAL A 252 -6.65 17.86 19.86
C VAL A 252 -5.83 16.88 20.70
N ARG A 253 -5.74 17.10 22.03
CA ARG A 253 -5.00 16.21 22.94
C ARG A 253 -5.59 14.80 23.02
N VAL A 254 -6.93 14.69 22.93
CA VAL A 254 -7.62 13.40 22.92
C VAL A 254 -7.39 12.69 21.59
N VAL A 255 -7.35 13.43 20.48
CA VAL A 255 -7.05 12.89 19.16
C VAL A 255 -5.62 12.36 19.11
N ASP A 256 -4.64 13.14 19.56
CA ASP A 256 -3.22 12.74 19.58
C ASP A 256 -3.02 11.50 20.46
N ALA A 257 -3.64 11.48 21.65
CA ALA A 257 -3.61 10.31 22.53
C ALA A 257 -4.28 9.09 21.88
N PHE A 258 -5.40 9.27 21.18
CA PHE A 258 -6.08 8.19 20.46
C PHE A 258 -5.23 7.62 19.33
N ILE A 259 -4.59 8.47 18.53
CA ILE A 259 -3.68 8.03 17.46
C ILE A 259 -2.50 7.26 18.07
N SER A 260 -1.88 7.79 19.14
CA SER A 260 -0.78 7.10 19.82
C SER A 260 -1.19 5.72 20.34
N THR A 261 -2.35 5.62 21.00
CA THR A 261 -2.87 4.33 21.48
C THR A 261 -3.19 3.38 20.33
N TRP A 262 -3.75 3.88 19.22
CA TRP A 262 -4.03 3.07 18.03
C TRP A 262 -2.75 2.48 17.43
N GLU A 263 -1.69 3.27 17.29
CA GLU A 263 -0.38 2.80 16.81
C GLU A 263 0.22 1.73 17.73
N SER A 264 0.12 1.93 19.05
CA SER A 264 0.61 0.98 20.04
C SER A 264 -0.17 -0.34 20.00
N PHE A 265 -1.50 -0.30 19.77
CA PHE A 265 -2.29 -1.50 19.49
C PHE A 265 -1.95 -2.14 18.14
N ASN A 266 -1.63 -1.36 17.12
CA ASN A 266 -1.23 -1.86 15.80
C ASN A 266 0.05 -2.70 15.90
N ARG A 267 0.94 -2.39 16.85
CA ARG A 267 2.14 -3.19 17.16
C ARG A 267 1.81 -4.57 17.73
N ILE A 268 0.64 -4.76 18.33
CA ILE A 268 0.31 -5.98 19.08
C ILE A 268 -0.66 -6.86 18.28
N ILE A 269 -1.78 -6.28 17.84
CA ILE A 269 -2.88 -6.97 17.16
C ILE A 269 -3.26 -6.30 15.82
N PRO A 270 -2.31 -6.16 14.86
CA PRO A 270 -2.53 -5.40 13.62
C PRO A 270 -3.77 -5.86 12.85
N HIS A 271 -3.89 -7.17 12.58
CA HIS A 271 -5.00 -7.73 11.79
C HIS A 271 -6.38 -7.48 12.43
N THR A 272 -6.50 -7.72 13.74
CA THR A 272 -7.73 -7.47 14.49
C THR A 272 -8.05 -5.98 14.52
N LEU A 273 -7.04 -5.13 14.71
CA LEU A 273 -7.21 -3.68 14.75
C LEU A 273 -7.68 -3.11 13.39
N TRP A 274 -7.10 -3.57 12.28
CA TRP A 274 -7.52 -3.15 10.93
C TRP A 274 -8.98 -3.52 10.67
N LYS A 275 -9.36 -4.76 11.01
CA LYS A 275 -10.74 -5.24 10.90
C LYS A 275 -11.72 -4.36 11.71
N ILE A 276 -11.41 -4.09 12.98
CA ILE A 276 -12.25 -3.24 13.84
C ILE A 276 -12.33 -1.82 13.28
N THR A 277 -11.21 -1.26 12.82
CA THR A 277 -11.13 0.11 12.27
C THR A 277 -11.99 0.24 11.01
N VAL A 278 -11.87 -0.69 10.06
CA VAL A 278 -12.65 -0.67 8.81
C VAL A 278 -14.14 -0.91 9.09
N ASN A 279 -14.49 -1.86 9.95
CA ASN A 279 -15.88 -2.15 10.29
C ASN A 279 -16.54 -1.00 11.07
N SER A 280 -15.77 -0.21 11.81
CA SER A 280 -16.31 1.01 12.45
C SER A 280 -16.55 2.16 11.48
N LEU A 281 -15.87 2.16 10.32
CA LEU A 281 -15.96 3.20 9.29
C LEU A 281 -16.91 2.84 8.15
N THR A 282 -17.41 1.61 8.12
CA THR A 282 -18.26 1.07 7.06
C THR A 282 -19.60 0.59 7.63
N PRO A 283 -20.68 0.61 6.84
CA PRO A 283 -22.01 0.20 7.32
C PRO A 283 -22.21 -1.32 7.38
N GLN A 284 -21.28 -2.11 6.83
CA GLN A 284 -21.35 -3.57 6.77
C GLN A 284 -20.16 -4.16 7.52
N GLU A 285 -20.37 -5.29 8.21
CA GLU A 285 -19.28 -6.02 8.83
C GLU A 285 -18.58 -6.92 7.80
N TYR A 286 -17.27 -6.74 7.66
CA TYR A 286 -16.42 -7.55 6.80
C TYR A 286 -15.46 -8.40 7.64
N SER A 287 -15.18 -9.61 7.16
CA SER A 287 -14.10 -10.42 7.71
C SER A 287 -12.74 -9.94 7.19
N LEU A 288 -11.65 -10.29 7.88
CA LEU A 288 -10.30 -9.98 7.38
C LEU A 288 -10.05 -10.59 6.00
N MET A 289 -10.60 -11.79 5.73
CA MET A 289 -10.45 -12.44 4.44
C MET A 289 -11.16 -11.68 3.31
N ASP A 290 -12.31 -11.08 3.58
CA ASP A 290 -13.01 -10.23 2.60
C ASP A 290 -12.16 -9.01 2.25
N LEU A 291 -11.57 -8.37 3.28
CA LEU A 291 -10.70 -7.20 3.12
C LEU A 291 -9.40 -7.53 2.36
N ILE A 292 -8.80 -8.69 2.63
CA ILE A 292 -7.60 -9.17 1.92
C ILE A 292 -7.93 -9.52 0.47
N GLN A 293 -9.06 -10.19 0.22
CA GLN A 293 -9.44 -10.58 -1.13
C GLN A 293 -9.82 -9.37 -1.99
N ASN A 294 -10.42 -8.35 -1.38
CA ASN A 294 -10.81 -7.13 -2.06
C ASN A 294 -10.56 -5.87 -1.20
N PRO A 295 -9.33 -5.32 -1.22
CA PRO A 295 -8.97 -4.10 -0.48
C PRO A 295 -9.81 -2.88 -0.86
N HIS A 296 -10.45 -2.87 -2.04
CA HIS A 296 -11.32 -1.77 -2.47
C HIS A 296 -12.56 -1.58 -1.58
N ILE A 297 -12.94 -2.60 -0.80
CA ILE A 297 -14.03 -2.50 0.18
C ILE A 297 -13.78 -1.33 1.14
N VAL A 298 -12.52 -1.05 1.47
CA VAL A 298 -12.10 0.01 2.40
C VAL A 298 -12.45 1.42 1.90
N PHE A 299 -12.70 1.60 0.60
CA PHE A 299 -13.19 2.86 0.01
C PHE A 299 -14.70 3.09 0.20
N LYS A 300 -15.46 2.08 0.65
CA LYS A 300 -16.90 2.20 0.97
C LYS A 300 -17.15 2.78 2.37
N CYS A 301 -16.18 3.52 2.92
CA CYS A 301 -16.26 4.13 4.23
C CYS A 301 -17.01 5.48 4.22
N ASP A 302 -17.25 6.04 5.40
CA ASP A 302 -17.81 7.39 5.55
C ASP A 302 -16.96 8.44 4.81
N ALA A 303 -17.57 9.17 3.87
CA ALA A 303 -16.89 10.13 3.01
C ALA A 303 -16.19 11.27 3.77
N ARG A 304 -16.64 11.59 4.99
CA ARG A 304 -16.04 12.64 5.85
C ARG A 304 -14.61 12.30 6.25
N LEU A 305 -14.25 11.02 6.25
CA LEU A 305 -12.91 10.52 6.51
C LEU A 305 -11.87 11.13 5.56
N PHE A 306 -12.22 11.28 4.28
CA PHE A 306 -11.31 11.75 3.22
C PHE A 306 -10.99 13.24 3.30
N ARG A 307 -11.55 13.96 4.28
CA ARG A 307 -11.26 15.36 4.61
C ARG A 307 -10.83 15.52 6.07
N SER A 308 -10.59 14.42 6.78
CA SER A 308 -10.09 14.42 8.15
C SER A 308 -8.57 14.30 8.14
N GLU A 309 -7.88 15.34 8.61
CA GLU A 309 -6.42 15.36 8.73
C GLU A 309 -5.87 14.26 9.64
N GLN A 310 -6.67 13.85 10.64
CA GLN A 310 -6.24 12.97 11.70
C GLN A 310 -6.54 11.49 11.42
N LEU A 311 -7.69 11.21 10.80
CA LEU A 311 -8.12 9.84 10.50
C LEU A 311 -7.66 9.34 9.12
N LEU A 312 -7.42 10.26 8.16
CA LEU A 312 -6.93 9.88 6.84
C LEU A 312 -5.55 9.17 6.89
N PRO A 313 -4.57 9.60 7.70
CA PRO A 313 -3.31 8.86 7.88
C PRO A 313 -3.51 7.44 8.39
N ILE A 314 -4.35 7.23 9.42
CA ILE A 314 -4.68 5.90 9.94
C ILE A 314 -5.30 5.04 8.84
N TRP A 315 -6.24 5.61 8.07
CA TRP A 315 -6.89 4.88 6.99
C TRP A 315 -5.91 4.52 5.85
N LEU A 316 -5.02 5.44 5.46
CA LEU A 316 -3.97 5.19 4.46
C LEU A 316 -2.99 4.12 4.93
N HIS A 317 -2.66 4.10 6.22
CA HIS A 317 -1.84 3.07 6.84
C HIS A 317 -2.47 1.68 6.72
N VAL A 318 -3.75 1.56 7.11
CA VAL A 318 -4.51 0.31 6.98
C VAL A 318 -4.61 -0.13 5.52
N LEU A 319 -4.86 0.80 4.59
CA LEU A 319 -4.90 0.52 3.16
C LEU A 319 -3.55 0.00 2.65
N SER A 320 -2.43 0.58 3.10
CA SER A 320 -1.07 0.13 2.78
C SER A 320 -0.84 -1.32 3.19
N CYS A 321 -1.15 -1.64 4.44
CA CYS A 321 -0.96 -2.96 5.00
C CYS A 321 -1.84 -4.00 4.29
N LEU A 322 -3.11 -3.67 4.03
CA LEU A 322 -4.04 -4.53 3.29
C LEU A 322 -3.60 -4.75 1.84
N ARG A 323 -3.04 -3.74 1.18
CA ARG A 323 -2.45 -3.87 -0.16
C ARG A 323 -1.30 -4.88 -0.14
N THR A 324 -0.34 -4.72 0.76
CA THR A 324 0.81 -5.62 0.90
C THR A 324 0.35 -7.05 1.20
N THR A 325 -0.63 -7.19 2.12
CA THR A 325 -1.23 -8.47 2.48
C THR A 325 -1.90 -9.12 1.27
N SER A 326 -2.80 -8.42 0.56
CA SER A 326 -3.51 -8.92 -0.62
C SER A 326 -2.53 -9.43 -1.68
N LYS A 327 -1.54 -8.61 -2.05
CA LYS A 327 -0.52 -8.96 -3.04
C LYS A 327 0.24 -10.21 -2.62
N HIS A 328 0.72 -10.27 -1.38
CA HIS A 328 1.45 -11.42 -0.87
C HIS A 328 0.57 -12.69 -0.88
N ARG A 329 -0.69 -12.61 -0.42
CA ARG A 329 -1.61 -13.76 -0.36
C ARG A 329 -1.99 -14.29 -1.74
N ILE A 330 -2.14 -13.42 -2.74
CA ILE A 330 -2.37 -13.82 -4.13
C ILE A 330 -1.17 -14.65 -4.64
N TRP A 331 0.06 -14.16 -4.46
CA TRP A 331 1.27 -14.87 -4.87
C TRP A 331 1.47 -16.19 -4.11
N LYS A 332 1.24 -16.18 -2.79
CA LYS A 332 1.30 -17.38 -1.97
C LYS A 332 0.30 -18.43 -2.46
N ARG A 333 -0.95 -18.05 -2.73
CA ARG A 333 -1.98 -18.96 -3.28
C ARG A 333 -1.60 -19.50 -4.66
N TYR A 334 -1.02 -18.66 -5.52
CA TYR A 334 -0.48 -19.10 -6.80
C TYR A 334 0.55 -20.22 -6.62
N HIS A 335 1.51 -20.04 -5.72
CA HIS A 335 2.56 -21.03 -5.44
C HIS A 335 2.08 -22.27 -4.68
N THR A 336 0.99 -22.20 -3.92
CA THR A 336 0.52 -23.37 -3.16
C THR A 336 -0.48 -24.23 -3.91
N VAL A 337 -1.34 -23.65 -4.74
CA VAL A 337 -2.47 -24.37 -5.38
C VAL A 337 -2.19 -24.73 -6.84
N TYR A 338 -1.55 -23.83 -7.59
CA TYR A 338 -1.46 -23.93 -9.05
C TYR A 338 -0.23 -24.62 -9.65
N PRO A 339 0.87 -24.98 -8.96
CA PRO A 339 2.01 -25.63 -9.61
C PRO A 339 1.79 -27.08 -10.05
N ARG A 340 0.69 -27.74 -9.59
CA ARG A 340 0.45 -29.18 -9.80
C ARG A 340 -0.72 -29.52 -10.72
N ILE A 341 -1.57 -28.55 -11.06
CA ILE A 341 -2.73 -28.82 -11.90
C ILE A 341 -2.26 -28.66 -13.35
N ASP A 342 -2.46 -29.68 -14.18
CA ASP A 342 -2.15 -29.78 -15.63
C ASP A 342 -2.84 -28.70 -16.52
N GLN A 343 -3.07 -27.50 -16.00
CA GLN A 343 -3.76 -26.43 -16.67
C GLN A 343 -2.81 -25.26 -16.93
N HIS A 344 -2.39 -25.14 -18.19
CA HIS A 344 -1.76 -23.96 -18.79
C HIS A 344 -2.62 -22.67 -18.73
N THR A 345 -3.59 -22.56 -17.82
CA THR A 345 -4.55 -21.44 -17.79
C THR A 345 -4.02 -20.22 -17.04
N ILE A 346 -3.25 -20.40 -15.96
CA ILE A 346 -2.78 -19.28 -15.11
C ILE A 346 -1.26 -19.36 -14.96
N ASN A 347 -0.54 -18.39 -15.51
CA ASN A 347 0.90 -18.23 -15.37
C ASN A 347 1.24 -17.06 -14.42
N SER A 348 2.53 -16.92 -14.08
CA SER A 348 3.02 -15.83 -13.22
C SER A 348 2.75 -14.43 -13.78
N ARG A 349 2.66 -14.27 -15.11
CA ARG A 349 2.31 -12.99 -15.74
C ARG A 349 0.85 -12.60 -15.48
N ASN A 350 -0.07 -13.57 -15.47
CA ASN A 350 -1.48 -13.33 -15.14
C ASN A 350 -1.62 -12.87 -13.68
N VAL A 351 -0.86 -13.48 -12.77
CA VAL A 351 -0.82 -13.09 -11.35
C VAL A 351 -0.27 -11.68 -11.19
N LEU A 352 0.86 -11.37 -11.83
CA LEU A 352 1.44 -10.03 -11.84
C LEU A 352 0.48 -8.97 -12.42
N ALA A 353 -0.21 -9.31 -13.51
CA ALA A 353 -1.20 -8.43 -14.11
C ALA A 353 -2.38 -8.15 -13.15
N LEU A 354 -2.87 -9.18 -12.44
CA LEU A 354 -3.91 -9.03 -11.43
C LEU A 354 -3.47 -8.12 -10.27
N THR A 355 -2.28 -8.36 -9.71
CA THR A 355 -1.77 -7.54 -8.59
C THR A 355 -1.56 -6.09 -9.01
N ASN A 356 -1.02 -5.86 -10.22
CA ASN A 356 -0.83 -4.51 -10.74
C ASN A 356 -2.14 -3.81 -11.09
N ALA A 357 -3.14 -4.56 -11.57
CA ALA A 357 -4.48 -4.02 -11.82
C ALA A 357 -5.14 -3.57 -10.51
N GLN A 358 -5.05 -4.39 -9.47
CA GLN A 358 -5.57 -4.06 -8.13
C GLN A 358 -4.90 -2.79 -7.58
N ASP A 359 -3.57 -2.71 -7.65
CA ASP A 359 -2.82 -1.52 -7.22
C ASP A 359 -3.22 -0.28 -8.02
N THR A 360 -3.36 -0.40 -9.35
CA THR A 360 -3.68 0.77 -10.18
C THR A 360 -5.12 1.26 -9.94
N VAL A 361 -6.09 0.35 -9.72
CA VAL A 361 -7.45 0.75 -9.36
C VAL A 361 -7.46 1.49 -8.01
N MET A 362 -6.71 1.01 -7.02
CA MET A 362 -6.56 1.71 -5.75
C MET A 362 -5.97 3.13 -5.95
N LEU A 363 -4.91 3.27 -6.74
CA LEU A 363 -4.30 4.56 -7.06
C LEU A 363 -5.28 5.50 -7.78
N GLN A 364 -6.08 4.96 -8.69
CA GLN A 364 -7.10 5.74 -9.40
C GLN A 364 -8.17 6.26 -8.45
N LEU A 365 -8.69 5.41 -7.55
CA LEU A 365 -9.67 5.82 -6.55
C LEU A 365 -9.11 6.89 -5.60
N LEU A 366 -7.84 6.75 -5.20
CA LEU A 366 -7.15 7.77 -4.40
C LEU A 366 -7.05 9.11 -5.13
N LEU A 367 -6.73 9.11 -6.43
CA LEU A 367 -6.72 10.33 -7.23
C LEU A 367 -8.12 10.93 -7.37
N GLU A 368 -9.17 10.12 -7.52
CA GLU A 368 -10.55 10.61 -7.56
C GLU A 368 -10.95 11.31 -6.25
N LEU A 369 -10.45 10.86 -5.10
CA LEU A 369 -10.66 11.54 -3.82
C LEU A 369 -10.02 12.93 -3.73
N CYS A 370 -8.99 13.20 -4.56
CA CYS A 370 -8.33 14.50 -4.66
C CYS A 370 -9.10 15.52 -5.51
N LEU A 371 -10.17 15.11 -6.21
CA LEU A 371 -11.03 16.05 -6.95
C LEU A 371 -11.78 16.96 -5.98
N GLU A 372 -11.91 18.24 -6.38
CA GLU A 372 -12.68 19.22 -5.63
C GLU A 372 -14.17 18.91 -5.75
N LYS A 373 -14.82 18.66 -4.61
CA LYS A 373 -16.27 18.44 -4.52
C LYS A 373 -16.97 19.75 -4.17
N PRO A 374 -18.29 19.88 -4.42
CA PRO A 374 -19.04 21.08 -4.05
C PRO A 374 -18.93 21.44 -2.57
N GLU A 375 -18.86 20.42 -1.70
CA GLU A 375 -18.68 20.51 -0.25
C GLU A 375 -17.31 21.10 0.17
N ASP A 376 -16.29 20.99 -0.69
CA ASP A 376 -14.93 21.45 -0.40
C ASP A 376 -14.78 22.96 -0.58
N LYS A 377 -15.76 23.65 -1.19
CA LYS A 377 -15.71 25.11 -1.40
C LYS A 377 -15.62 25.88 -0.08
N ASP A 378 -16.26 25.35 0.96
CA ASP A 378 -16.29 25.95 2.30
C ASP A 378 -15.10 25.50 3.17
N ASN A 379 -14.35 24.47 2.75
CA ASN A 379 -13.25 23.87 3.51
C ASN A 379 -12.08 23.44 2.62
N LYS A 380 -11.49 24.41 1.92
CA LYS A 380 -10.38 24.18 0.98
C LYS A 380 -9.10 23.68 1.64
N GLU A 381 -8.86 24.07 2.90
CA GLU A 381 -7.66 23.66 3.64
C GLU A 381 -7.65 22.15 3.88
N ALA A 382 -8.79 21.57 4.27
CA ALA A 382 -8.89 20.12 4.46
C ALA A 382 -8.66 19.34 3.15
N LEU A 383 -9.12 19.87 2.02
CA LEU A 383 -8.85 19.28 0.70
C LEU A 383 -7.35 19.32 0.37
N ASP A 384 -6.68 20.44 0.62
CA ASP A 384 -5.24 20.59 0.36
C ASP A 384 -4.39 19.62 1.22
N GLN A 385 -4.71 19.51 2.51
CA GLN A 385 -4.05 18.55 3.38
C GLN A 385 -4.30 17.10 2.95
N SER A 386 -5.54 16.79 2.58
CA SER A 386 -5.88 15.44 2.08
C SER A 386 -5.13 15.10 0.80
N ARG A 387 -4.99 16.07 -0.12
CA ARG A 387 -4.19 15.92 -1.34
C ARG A 387 -2.72 15.64 -1.02
N LYS A 388 -2.12 16.38 -0.08
CA LYS A 388 -0.73 16.14 0.36
C LYS A 388 -0.55 14.73 0.91
N LEU A 389 -1.43 14.29 1.81
CA LEU A 389 -1.36 12.96 2.41
C LEU A 389 -1.51 11.85 1.35
N ILE A 390 -2.50 11.97 0.47
CA ILE A 390 -2.75 11.00 -0.60
C ILE A 390 -1.59 10.98 -1.62
N CYS A 391 -1.10 12.15 -2.05
CA CYS A 391 0.00 12.24 -2.99
C CYS A 391 1.30 11.70 -2.39
N ASN A 392 1.58 11.94 -1.11
CA ASN A 392 2.72 11.33 -0.41
C ASN A 392 2.60 9.81 -0.35
N PHE A 393 1.39 9.28 -0.13
CA PHE A 393 1.14 7.84 -0.16
C PHE A 393 1.38 7.25 -1.57
N ILE A 394 0.86 7.88 -2.62
CA ILE A 394 1.10 7.48 -4.01
C ILE A 394 2.60 7.55 -4.35
N HIS A 395 3.29 8.60 -3.87
CA HIS A 395 4.72 8.76 -4.03
C HIS A 395 5.50 7.58 -3.44
N SER A 396 5.17 7.18 -2.20
CA SER A 396 5.77 6.00 -1.56
C SER A 396 5.56 4.72 -2.36
N ILE A 397 4.37 4.52 -2.94
CA ILE A 397 4.09 3.36 -3.81
C ILE A 397 4.93 3.41 -5.09
N PHE A 398 5.14 4.59 -5.68
CA PHE A 398 5.99 4.72 -6.86
C PHE A 398 7.46 4.45 -6.57
N ILE A 399 7.94 4.78 -5.37
CA ILE A 399 9.32 4.48 -4.94
C ILE A 399 9.47 2.99 -4.62
N ASP A 400 8.50 2.42 -3.91
CA ASP A 400 8.48 1.01 -3.52
C ASP A 400 8.31 0.06 -4.73
N GLY A 401 7.70 0.57 -5.82
CA GLY A 401 7.48 -0.17 -7.05
C GLY A 401 8.77 -0.74 -7.68
N ASP A 402 8.64 -1.92 -8.30
CA ASP A 402 9.69 -2.67 -9.01
C ASP A 402 10.62 -1.79 -9.87
N ARG A 403 11.83 -2.30 -10.17
CA ARG A 403 12.92 -1.63 -10.94
C ARG A 403 12.50 -0.92 -12.24
N GLU A 404 11.34 -1.23 -12.81
CA GLU A 404 10.78 -0.62 -14.05
C GLU A 404 9.65 0.38 -13.80
N MET A 405 9.28 0.63 -12.53
CA MET A 405 8.26 1.60 -12.08
C MET A 405 6.94 1.46 -12.87
N LEU A 406 6.57 0.19 -13.07
CA LEU A 406 5.47 -0.24 -13.93
C LEU A 406 4.12 0.35 -13.51
N LEU A 407 3.86 0.47 -12.20
CA LEU A 407 2.60 1.04 -11.69
C LEU A 407 2.38 2.49 -12.12
N ALA A 408 3.42 3.32 -12.05
CA ALA A 408 3.35 4.71 -12.51
C ALA A 408 3.05 4.74 -14.02
N LYS A 409 3.69 3.89 -14.81
CA LYS A 409 3.40 3.78 -16.24
C LYS A 409 1.96 3.36 -16.50
N ILE A 410 1.47 2.30 -15.84
CA ILE A 410 0.09 1.81 -16.03
C ILE A 410 -0.92 2.89 -15.68
N LEU A 411 -0.77 3.57 -14.54
CA LEU A 411 -1.68 4.64 -14.11
C LEU A 411 -1.79 5.76 -15.16
N HIS A 412 -0.66 6.26 -15.66
CA HIS A 412 -0.66 7.34 -16.66
C HIS A 412 -1.19 6.89 -18.04
N PHE A 413 -1.07 5.60 -18.38
CA PHE A 413 -1.66 5.04 -19.60
C PHE A 413 -3.15 4.73 -19.44
N GLN A 414 -3.63 4.54 -18.22
CA GLN A 414 -5.07 4.48 -17.89
C GLN A 414 -5.70 5.87 -17.85
N THR A 415 -4.88 6.91 -17.57
CA THR A 415 -5.28 8.32 -17.46
C THR A 415 -6.21 8.60 -16.28
N TYR A 416 -6.25 9.86 -15.87
CA TYR A 416 -7.13 10.38 -14.82
C TYR A 416 -7.57 11.80 -15.20
N SER A 417 -8.43 12.42 -14.41
CA SER A 417 -8.93 13.78 -14.71
C SER A 417 -7.76 14.76 -14.94
N THR A 418 -7.84 15.53 -16.03
CA THR A 418 -6.83 16.52 -16.39
C THR A 418 -6.67 17.61 -15.32
N ASP A 419 -7.71 17.83 -14.52
CA ASP A 419 -7.72 18.80 -13.43
C ASP A 419 -6.79 18.40 -12.27
N LEU A 420 -6.44 17.11 -12.17
CA LEU A 420 -5.50 16.59 -11.18
C LEU A 420 -4.05 16.63 -11.65
N ILE A 421 -3.79 16.87 -12.94
CA ILE A 421 -2.41 16.93 -13.47
C ILE A 421 -1.55 17.96 -12.69
N PRO A 422 -2.01 19.20 -12.44
CA PRO A 422 -1.24 20.17 -11.66
C PRO A 422 -0.93 19.66 -10.25
N VAL A 423 -1.92 19.07 -9.59
CA VAL A 423 -1.79 18.54 -8.22
C VAL A 423 -0.80 17.38 -8.16
N VAL A 424 -0.92 16.42 -9.08
CA VAL A 424 -0.02 15.26 -9.17
C VAL A 424 1.40 15.71 -9.48
N VAL A 425 1.57 16.60 -10.47
CA VAL A 425 2.89 17.09 -10.84
C VAL A 425 3.52 17.85 -9.69
N ASP A 426 2.77 18.68 -8.96
CA ASP A 426 3.29 19.48 -7.86
C ASP A 426 3.59 18.65 -6.59
N LEU A 427 2.66 17.81 -6.16
CA LEU A 427 2.74 17.12 -4.86
C LEU A 427 3.42 15.75 -4.88
N ILE A 428 3.64 15.13 -6.04
CA ILE A 428 4.34 13.82 -6.13
C ILE A 428 5.77 14.04 -6.64
N PRO A 429 6.80 13.97 -5.78
CA PRO A 429 8.18 14.22 -6.20
C PRO A 429 8.70 13.23 -7.25
N SER A 430 8.31 11.96 -7.16
CA SER A 430 8.76 10.89 -8.08
C SER A 430 8.16 10.98 -9.48
N ILE A 431 7.31 11.98 -9.77
CA ILE A 431 6.61 12.13 -11.06
C ILE A 431 7.56 12.42 -12.24
N TYR A 432 8.79 12.87 -11.98
CA TYR A 432 9.80 13.13 -13.01
C TYR A 432 10.04 11.92 -13.94
N ILE A 433 9.79 10.70 -13.44
CA ILE A 433 9.95 9.48 -14.25
C ILE A 433 9.02 9.43 -15.46
N VAL A 434 7.87 10.10 -15.39
CA VAL A 434 6.87 10.09 -16.46
C VAL A 434 7.47 10.52 -17.80
N LEU A 435 8.49 11.40 -17.78
CA LEU A 435 9.20 11.84 -18.98
C LEU A 435 9.69 10.66 -19.84
N SER A 436 10.17 9.58 -19.22
CA SER A 436 10.74 8.41 -19.90
C SER A 436 9.76 7.74 -20.87
N PHE A 437 8.46 7.80 -20.57
CA PHE A 437 7.39 7.16 -21.37
C PHE A 437 6.42 8.15 -22.01
N ILE A 438 6.61 9.47 -21.89
CA ILE A 438 5.88 10.49 -22.67
C ILE A 438 5.91 10.20 -24.19
N PRO A 439 7.05 9.82 -24.80
CA PRO A 439 7.07 9.52 -26.23
C PRO A 439 6.16 8.36 -26.62
N GLU A 440 5.96 7.40 -25.72
CA GLU A 440 5.08 6.24 -25.92
C GLU A 440 3.61 6.60 -25.66
N LEU A 441 3.34 7.40 -24.61
CA LEU A 441 2.01 7.87 -24.23
C LEU A 441 1.40 8.79 -25.31
N THR A 442 2.19 9.72 -25.84
CA THR A 442 1.77 10.60 -26.95
C THR A 442 1.58 9.85 -28.27
N ARG A 443 2.05 8.60 -28.39
CA ARG A 443 1.85 7.74 -29.56
C ARG A 443 0.66 6.80 -29.48
N GLN A 444 -0.07 6.78 -28.36
CA GLN A 444 -1.25 5.93 -28.20
C GLN A 444 -2.30 6.19 -29.28
N PRO A 445 -3.07 5.18 -29.73
CA PRO A 445 -4.05 5.36 -30.79
C PRO A 445 -5.25 6.24 -30.37
N GLN A 446 -5.58 6.28 -29.07
CA GLN A 446 -6.68 7.09 -28.55
C GLN A 446 -6.25 8.56 -28.35
N LEU A 447 -7.04 9.50 -28.89
CA LEU A 447 -6.75 10.94 -28.79
C LEU A 447 -6.76 11.46 -27.35
N ASP A 448 -7.65 10.94 -26.49
CA ASP A 448 -7.70 11.30 -25.07
C ASP A 448 -6.34 11.09 -24.37
N LYS A 449 -5.70 9.95 -24.63
CA LYS A 449 -4.38 9.61 -24.06
C LYS A 449 -3.27 10.49 -24.63
N GLN A 450 -3.36 10.84 -25.92
CA GLN A 450 -2.40 11.75 -26.55
C GLN A 450 -2.49 13.15 -25.91
N VAL A 451 -3.71 13.67 -25.72
CA VAL A 451 -3.94 14.97 -25.06
C VAL A 451 -3.47 14.94 -23.61
N PHE A 452 -3.81 13.89 -22.86
CA PHE A 452 -3.33 13.71 -21.49
C PHE A 452 -1.79 13.72 -21.45
N GLY A 453 -1.13 12.98 -22.35
CA GLY A 453 0.33 12.95 -22.50
C GLY A 453 0.95 14.30 -22.85
N ILE A 454 0.28 15.11 -23.70
CA ILE A 454 0.72 16.47 -24.01
C ILE A 454 0.63 17.34 -22.75
N LEU A 455 -0.50 17.33 -22.06
CA LEU A 455 -0.75 18.17 -20.89
C LEU A 455 0.25 17.88 -19.77
N ILE A 456 0.40 16.62 -19.38
CA ILE A 456 1.34 16.25 -18.32
C ILE A 456 2.78 16.60 -18.71
N ALA A 457 3.18 16.43 -19.97
CA ALA A 457 4.52 16.84 -20.43
C ALA A 457 4.73 18.36 -20.31
N CYS A 458 3.73 19.17 -20.65
CA CYS A 458 3.79 20.62 -20.50
C CYS A 458 3.94 21.05 -19.03
N TYR A 459 3.18 20.45 -18.11
CA TYR A 459 3.30 20.72 -16.67
C TYR A 459 4.65 20.23 -16.10
N LEU A 460 5.14 19.08 -16.57
CA LEU A 460 6.45 18.57 -16.18
C LEU A 460 7.59 19.48 -16.64
N CYS A 461 7.49 20.06 -17.85
CA CYS A 461 8.48 21.02 -18.33
C CYS A 461 8.53 22.28 -17.46
N GLU A 462 7.38 22.76 -17.00
CA GLU A 462 7.29 23.89 -16.06
C GLU A 462 7.91 23.57 -14.71
N LYS A 463 7.62 22.40 -14.15
CA LYS A 463 8.19 21.98 -12.86
C LYS A 463 9.69 21.66 -12.95
N TYR A 464 10.13 21.05 -14.05
CA TYR A 464 11.51 20.59 -14.27
C TYR A 464 12.08 21.15 -15.59
N PRO A 465 12.54 22.41 -15.61
CA PRO A 465 13.04 23.07 -16.82
C PRO A 465 14.47 22.59 -17.18
N LEU A 466 14.60 21.34 -17.61
CA LEU A 466 15.87 20.70 -18.01
C LEU A 466 15.90 20.43 -19.52
N GLU A 467 17.10 20.33 -20.09
CA GLU A 467 17.31 20.17 -21.54
C GLU A 467 16.65 18.90 -22.11
N ASN A 468 16.69 17.77 -21.39
CA ASN A 468 16.02 16.53 -21.80
C ASN A 468 14.48 16.67 -21.88
N TYR A 469 13.87 17.53 -21.06
CA TYR A 469 12.44 17.83 -21.14
C TYR A 469 12.13 18.66 -22.38
N LEU A 470 12.95 19.67 -22.68
CA LEU A 470 12.83 20.46 -23.91
C LEU A 470 12.96 19.58 -25.16
N VAL A 471 13.98 18.72 -25.23
CA VAL A 471 14.18 17.79 -26.37
C VAL A 471 12.97 16.87 -26.54
N THR A 472 12.38 16.39 -25.44
CA THR A 472 11.17 15.55 -25.49
C THR A 472 9.97 16.34 -25.98
N ALA A 473 9.81 17.59 -25.53
CA ALA A 473 8.74 18.47 -25.96
C ALA A 473 8.83 18.80 -27.45
N GLU A 474 10.03 19.11 -27.95
CA GLU A 474 10.31 19.42 -29.35
C GLU A 474 10.10 18.21 -30.26
N LYS A 475 10.61 17.03 -29.88
CA LYS A 475 10.57 15.83 -30.75
C LYS A 475 9.25 15.07 -30.70
N HIS A 476 8.49 15.16 -29.59
CA HIS A 476 7.34 14.30 -29.37
C HIS A 476 6.05 15.05 -29.03
N VAL A 477 6.10 16.12 -28.23
CA VAL A 477 4.88 16.81 -27.75
C VAL A 477 4.31 17.77 -28.79
N LEU A 478 5.11 18.74 -29.27
CA LEU A 478 4.66 19.72 -30.28
C LEU A 478 4.29 19.06 -31.62
N PRO A 479 5.08 18.11 -32.17
CA PRO A 479 4.72 17.41 -33.40
C PRO A 479 3.44 16.59 -33.24
N ARG A 480 3.14 16.10 -32.03
CA ARG A 480 1.90 15.37 -31.76
C ARG A 480 0.69 16.31 -31.76
N LEU A 481 0.78 17.50 -31.16
CA LEU A 481 -0.27 18.51 -31.27
C LEU A 481 -0.59 18.80 -32.74
N LEU A 482 0.44 19.03 -33.56
CA LEU A 482 0.27 19.29 -35.00
C LEU A 482 -0.38 18.10 -35.73
N ARG A 483 -0.05 16.85 -35.37
CA ARG A 483 -0.73 15.67 -35.94
C ARG A 483 -2.20 15.54 -35.53
N ILE A 484 -2.57 16.03 -34.34
CA ILE A 484 -3.97 16.08 -33.90
C ILE A 484 -4.72 17.15 -34.71
N ALA A 485 -4.09 18.30 -34.95
CA ALA A 485 -4.67 19.37 -35.76
C ALA A 485 -4.77 19.01 -37.25
N PHE A 486 -3.73 18.38 -37.78
CA PHE A 486 -3.57 18.01 -39.19
C PHE A 486 -3.40 16.49 -39.32
N PRO A 487 -4.50 15.72 -39.24
CA PRO A 487 -4.43 14.28 -39.38
C PRO A 487 -3.94 13.89 -40.78
N VAL A 488 -3.20 12.78 -40.85
CA VAL A 488 -2.73 12.21 -42.12
C VAL A 488 -3.93 11.59 -42.84
N THR A 489 -4.13 11.96 -44.09
CA THR A 489 -5.20 11.41 -44.94
C THR A 489 -4.90 9.94 -45.30
N ARG A 490 -5.91 9.21 -45.81
CA ARG A 490 -5.78 7.79 -46.21
C ARG A 490 -4.68 7.54 -47.26
N GLU A 491 -4.22 8.58 -47.93
CA GLU A 491 -3.17 8.56 -48.96
C GLU A 491 -1.77 8.86 -48.39
N GLY A 492 -1.62 9.00 -47.08
CA GLY A 492 -0.34 9.27 -46.43
C GLY A 492 0.12 10.73 -46.48
N GLN A 493 -0.72 11.63 -47.01
CA GLN A 493 -0.44 13.07 -47.07
C GLN A 493 -0.97 13.79 -45.82
N VAL A 494 -0.24 14.76 -45.30
CA VAL A 494 -0.70 15.61 -44.19
C VAL A 494 -1.79 16.53 -44.73
N SER A 495 -2.98 16.52 -44.11
CA SER A 495 -4.06 17.45 -44.48
C SER A 495 -3.62 18.89 -44.23
N ASN A 496 -3.81 19.79 -45.21
CA ASN A 496 -3.61 21.23 -45.02
C ASN A 496 -4.79 21.89 -44.28
N ALA A 497 -5.92 21.20 -44.17
CA ALA A 497 -7.08 21.66 -43.41
C ALA A 497 -7.00 21.13 -41.97
N CYS A 498 -7.16 22.04 -41.01
CA CYS A 498 -7.21 21.71 -39.59
C CYS A 498 -8.57 21.06 -39.28
N VAL A 499 -8.57 19.98 -38.50
CA VAL A 499 -9.79 19.34 -38.02
C VAL A 499 -10.11 19.86 -36.60
N PRO A 500 -11.14 20.72 -36.44
CA PRO A 500 -11.52 21.22 -35.13
C PRO A 500 -11.95 20.07 -34.22
N SER A 501 -11.38 20.01 -33.01
CA SER A 501 -11.70 18.98 -32.03
C SER A 501 -11.62 19.54 -30.62
N GLU A 502 -12.42 18.98 -29.69
CA GLU A 502 -12.37 19.32 -28.27
C GLU A 502 -10.98 19.00 -27.66
N TYR A 503 -10.28 18.03 -28.25
CA TYR A 503 -8.91 17.67 -27.91
C TYR A 503 -7.91 18.81 -28.10
N LEU A 504 -8.04 19.58 -29.18
CA LEU A 504 -7.19 20.75 -29.42
C LEU A 504 -7.50 21.85 -28.40
N VAL A 505 -8.78 22.10 -28.14
CA VAL A 505 -9.23 23.09 -27.14
C VAL A 505 -8.62 22.78 -25.76
N LYS A 506 -8.52 21.50 -25.38
CA LYS A 506 -7.89 21.06 -24.13
C LYS A 506 -6.36 21.12 -24.17
N ALA A 507 -5.72 20.73 -25.26
CA ALA A 507 -4.26 20.59 -25.34
C ALA A 507 -3.53 21.94 -25.48
N ILE A 508 -4.09 22.88 -26.26
CA ILE A 508 -3.45 24.16 -26.59
C ILE A 508 -3.06 24.99 -25.35
N PRO A 509 -3.93 25.15 -24.33
CA PRO A 509 -3.57 25.89 -23.12
C PRO A 509 -2.32 25.37 -22.39
N GLY A 510 -2.02 24.07 -22.47
CA GLY A 510 -0.84 23.48 -21.83
C GLY A 510 0.48 24.07 -22.33
N PHE A 511 0.53 24.51 -23.59
CA PHE A 511 1.75 25.09 -24.17
C PHE A 511 2.13 26.46 -23.58
N VAL A 512 1.25 27.12 -22.82
CA VAL A 512 1.62 28.30 -22.01
C VAL A 512 2.66 27.90 -20.96
N ASN A 513 2.48 26.74 -20.31
CA ASN A 513 3.41 26.23 -19.30
C ASN A 513 4.75 25.87 -19.94
N LEU A 514 4.73 25.32 -21.16
CA LEU A 514 5.95 25.05 -21.93
C LEU A 514 6.69 26.34 -22.32
N ALA A 515 5.97 27.38 -22.73
CA ALA A 515 6.56 28.69 -23.05
C ALA A 515 7.12 29.40 -21.80
N ARG A 516 6.48 29.21 -20.64
CA ARG A 516 6.97 29.71 -19.35
C ARG A 516 8.27 29.00 -18.94
N ALA A 517 8.35 27.69 -19.15
CA ALA A 517 9.55 26.89 -18.87
C ALA A 517 10.71 27.22 -19.82
N PHE A 518 10.41 27.34 -21.12
CA PHE A 518 11.39 27.53 -22.19
C PHE A 518 10.99 28.68 -23.12
N PRO A 519 11.22 29.94 -22.74
CA PRO A 519 10.81 31.09 -23.54
C PRO A 519 11.44 31.12 -24.95
N HIS A 520 12.66 30.59 -25.11
CA HIS A 520 13.32 30.43 -26.42
C HIS A 520 12.57 29.51 -27.39
N PHE A 521 11.78 28.56 -26.88
CA PHE A 521 10.95 27.67 -27.69
C PHE A 521 9.60 28.31 -28.06
N GLY A 522 9.22 29.40 -27.40
CA GLY A 522 7.98 30.14 -27.65
C GLY A 522 7.75 30.55 -29.11
N PRO A 523 8.74 31.07 -29.87
CA PRO A 523 8.57 31.36 -31.29
C PRO A 523 8.15 30.15 -32.14
N THR A 524 8.64 28.95 -31.80
CA THR A 524 8.25 27.71 -32.49
C THR A 524 6.81 27.31 -32.16
N ILE A 525 6.39 27.50 -30.90
CA ILE A 525 4.99 27.30 -30.48
C ILE A 525 4.07 28.28 -31.22
N LEU A 526 4.44 29.56 -31.31
CA LEU A 526 3.65 30.59 -32.00
C LEU A 526 3.46 30.27 -33.48
N ARG A 527 4.52 29.81 -34.18
CA ARG A 527 4.41 29.36 -35.57
C ARG A 527 3.42 28.20 -35.72
N ALA A 528 3.50 27.22 -34.81
CA ALA A 528 2.55 26.10 -34.81
C ALA A 528 1.11 26.55 -34.59
N PHE A 529 0.87 27.54 -33.71
CA PHE A 529 -0.46 28.11 -33.50
C PHE A 529 -0.97 28.90 -34.71
N ASP A 530 -0.10 29.66 -35.38
CA ASP A 530 -0.43 30.36 -36.62
C ASP A 530 -0.82 29.38 -37.74
N ASP A 531 -0.11 28.26 -37.85
CA ASP A 531 -0.43 27.21 -38.83
C ASP A 531 -1.79 26.59 -38.53
N ILE A 532 -2.08 26.26 -37.26
CA ILE A 532 -3.40 25.76 -36.83
C ILE A 532 -4.48 26.80 -37.15
N ALA A 533 -4.25 28.08 -36.87
CA ALA A 533 -5.22 29.15 -37.12
C ALA A 533 -5.51 29.34 -38.62
N LYS A 534 -4.49 29.28 -39.48
CA LYS A 534 -4.65 29.35 -40.95
C LYS A 534 -5.39 28.14 -41.51
N GLY A 535 -5.20 26.97 -40.89
CA GLY A 535 -5.88 25.74 -41.29
C GLY A 535 -7.35 25.68 -40.87
N LEU A 536 -7.82 26.58 -39.98
CA LEU A 536 -9.19 26.62 -39.51
C LEU A 536 -10.09 27.40 -40.49
N PRO A 537 -11.34 26.94 -40.70
CA PRO A 537 -12.30 27.65 -41.53
C PRO A 537 -12.74 28.95 -40.86
N GLU A 538 -12.89 30.03 -41.65
CA GLU A 538 -13.18 31.36 -41.11
C GLU A 538 -14.53 31.40 -40.37
N PRO A 539 -14.62 32.10 -39.22
CA PRO A 539 -15.88 32.23 -38.45
C PRO A 539 -17.06 32.74 -39.28
N LYS A 540 -16.79 33.54 -40.32
CA LYS A 540 -17.80 34.15 -41.21
C LYS A 540 -18.48 33.14 -42.15
N GLN A 541 -17.83 32.00 -42.43
CA GLN A 541 -18.34 30.98 -43.36
C GLN A 541 -19.44 30.09 -42.75
N PHE A 542 -19.64 30.16 -41.43
CA PHE A 542 -20.62 29.33 -40.70
C PHE A 542 -21.92 30.05 -40.33
N ILE A 543 -22.09 31.31 -40.74
CA ILE A 543 -23.32 32.07 -40.55
C ILE A 543 -24.36 31.51 -41.53
N GLY A 544 -25.07 30.43 -41.14
CA GLY A 544 -26.25 29.92 -41.86
C GLY A 544 -26.29 28.44 -42.24
N GLN A 545 -25.35 27.58 -41.83
CA GLN A 545 -25.41 26.13 -42.10
C GLN A 545 -25.44 25.27 -40.83
N GLU A 546 -26.20 24.17 -40.88
CA GLU A 546 -26.65 23.35 -39.76
C GLU A 546 -25.52 22.62 -38.99
N GLY A 547 -25.59 22.71 -37.66
CA GLY A 547 -24.73 22.01 -36.70
C GLY A 547 -24.23 22.91 -35.58
N THR A 548 -25.10 23.31 -34.65
CA THR A 548 -24.78 24.23 -33.53
C THR A 548 -23.54 23.84 -32.73
N SER A 549 -23.27 22.55 -32.52
CA SER A 549 -22.10 22.10 -31.74
C SER A 549 -20.75 22.30 -32.45
N LYS A 550 -20.66 22.05 -33.76
CA LYS A 550 -19.42 22.21 -34.53
C LYS A 550 -19.02 23.68 -34.65
N ILE A 551 -20.00 24.57 -34.81
CA ILE A 551 -19.77 26.02 -34.85
C ILE A 551 -19.26 26.52 -33.50
N ILE A 552 -19.89 26.10 -32.40
CA ILE A 552 -19.45 26.43 -31.04
C ILE A 552 -18.01 25.98 -30.82
N LEU A 553 -17.67 24.75 -31.23
CA LEU A 553 -16.32 24.21 -31.09
C LEU A 553 -15.27 25.01 -31.88
N VAL A 554 -15.58 25.37 -33.14
CA VAL A 554 -14.69 26.19 -33.98
C VAL A 554 -14.50 27.57 -33.34
N LEU A 555 -15.55 28.20 -32.85
CA LEU A 555 -15.46 29.50 -32.18
C LEU A 555 -14.67 29.43 -30.88
N GLN A 556 -14.88 28.38 -30.07
CA GLN A 556 -14.09 28.12 -28.87
C GLN A 556 -12.62 27.92 -29.19
N LEU A 557 -12.29 27.17 -30.25
CA LEU A 557 -10.91 26.93 -30.66
C LEU A 557 -10.22 28.20 -31.13
N HIS A 558 -10.90 29.05 -31.92
CA HIS A 558 -10.38 30.37 -32.30
C HIS A 558 -10.13 31.26 -31.07
N LYS A 559 -11.05 31.25 -30.10
CA LYS A 559 -10.90 32.00 -28.85
C LYS A 559 -9.70 31.49 -28.04
N VAL A 560 -9.60 30.18 -27.81
CA VAL A 560 -8.51 29.56 -27.05
C VAL A 560 -7.17 29.79 -27.73
N LEU A 561 -7.08 29.67 -29.06
CA LEU A 561 -5.86 29.98 -29.81
C LEU A 561 -5.44 31.44 -29.64
N LYS A 562 -6.39 32.38 -29.70
CA LYS A 562 -6.10 33.80 -29.50
C LYS A 562 -5.60 34.07 -28.08
N ASP A 563 -6.36 33.62 -27.07
CA ASP A 563 -6.05 33.84 -25.66
C ASP A 563 -4.69 33.21 -25.28
N THR A 564 -4.43 31.99 -25.77
CA THR A 564 -3.17 31.26 -25.53
C THR A 564 -1.99 31.91 -26.24
N THR A 565 -2.17 32.35 -27.50
CA THR A 565 -1.13 33.06 -28.27
C THR A 565 -0.71 34.34 -27.55
N GLU A 566 -1.66 35.13 -27.03
CA GLU A 566 -1.36 36.35 -26.26
C GLU A 566 -0.56 36.04 -24.98
N LEU A 567 -0.88 34.95 -24.29
CA LEU A 567 -0.13 34.51 -23.10
C LEU A 567 1.29 34.04 -23.45
N VAL A 568 1.45 33.24 -24.49
CA VAL A 568 2.78 32.78 -24.96
C VAL A 568 3.63 33.98 -25.38
N GLN A 569 3.07 34.95 -26.12
CA GLN A 569 3.78 36.18 -26.49
C GLN A 569 4.26 36.98 -25.27
N LYS A 570 3.45 37.04 -24.20
CA LYS A 570 3.86 37.69 -22.94
C LYS A 570 5.04 36.99 -22.29
N GLU A 571 5.07 35.66 -22.27
CA GLU A 571 6.19 34.90 -21.70
C GLU A 571 7.47 35.03 -22.55
N VAL A 572 7.35 35.03 -23.88
CA VAL A 572 8.49 35.31 -24.78
C VAL A 572 9.04 36.72 -24.56
N ALA A 573 8.17 37.73 -24.44
CA ALA A 573 8.58 39.11 -24.20
C ALA A 573 9.20 39.35 -22.81
N ARG A 574 8.90 38.50 -21.81
CA ARG A 574 9.57 38.56 -20.50
C ARG A 574 11.06 38.23 -20.62
N MET A 575 11.44 37.29 -21.47
CA MET A 575 12.84 36.94 -21.72
C MET A 575 13.63 38.10 -22.33
N ASP A 576 13.03 38.83 -23.28
CA ASP A 576 13.64 40.03 -23.88
C ASP A 576 13.88 41.15 -22.87
N LYS A 577 13.12 41.18 -21.76
CA LYS A 577 13.34 42.11 -20.66
C LYS A 577 14.41 41.63 -19.69
N VAL A 578 14.44 40.34 -19.33
CA VAL A 578 15.46 39.79 -18.41
C VAL A 578 16.85 39.91 -19.03
N ASN A 579 17.01 39.57 -20.31
CA ASN A 579 18.29 39.69 -21.01
C ASN A 579 18.75 41.16 -21.19
N LYS A 580 17.83 42.14 -21.15
CA LYS A 580 18.15 43.57 -21.19
C LYS A 580 18.48 44.19 -19.82
N VAL A 581 18.27 43.46 -18.73
CA VAL A 581 18.59 43.92 -17.35
C VAL A 581 19.92 43.33 -16.87
N THR A 582 20.39 42.24 -17.49
CA THR A 582 21.70 41.60 -17.25
C THR A 582 22.81 41.99 -18.25
N LEU A 583 22.54 42.93 -19.16
CA LEU A 583 23.50 43.62 -20.02
C LEU A 583 23.45 45.11 -19.69
#